data_AF-N9WAA6-F1
#
_entry.id   AF-N9WAA6-F1
#
_cell.length_a   1.000
_cell.length_b   1.000
_cell.length_c   1.000
_cell.angle_alpha   90.00
_cell.angle_beta   90.00
_cell.angle_gamma   90.00
#
_symmetry.space_group_name_H-M   'P 1'
#
loop_
_entity.id
_entity.type
_entity.pdbx_description
1 polymer ?
#
loop_
_entity_poly.entity_id
_entity_poly.type
_entity_poly.pdbx_seq_one_letter_code
_entity_poly.pdbx_strand_id
1 'polypeptide(L)'
;MNKVGRKKLYSDLDLQRELENFLKNNPGERISISKLAKFTGIDRYYWYNRESIKRKIDELNNINYLEDIEKIKFSENEIDLPTPEEFVNENFGSKKKMLYAITYLFESIQEFYNSADENVKANKKIVSLKNKNEKSEKEIKRLKDKLKELEEQKEYYKKKYYESELYEIENIDDKIANNKLDKGKKLKDNLINIDEILGFK
;
A
#
# COMPACT_ATOMS: atom_id res chain seq x y z
N MET A 1 -23.27 -56.66 25.16
CA MET A 1 -22.33 -57.08 24.08
C MET A 1 -21.91 -55.86 23.28
N ASN A 2 -20.75 -55.27 23.58
CA ASN A 2 -20.21 -54.18 22.77
C ASN A 2 -19.43 -54.79 21.60
N LYS A 3 -19.96 -54.68 20.39
CA LYS A 3 -19.23 -55.03 19.16
C LYS A 3 -18.10 -54.02 18.99
N VAL A 4 -16.91 -54.37 19.46
CA VAL A 4 -15.68 -53.61 19.20
C VAL A 4 -15.36 -53.81 17.71
N GLY A 5 -15.87 -52.91 16.88
CA GLY A 5 -15.54 -52.86 15.46
C GLY A 5 -14.03 -52.72 15.28
N ARG A 6 -13.46 -53.49 14.36
CA ARG A 6 -12.04 -53.39 14.00
C ARG A 6 -11.71 -51.94 13.65
N LYS A 7 -10.77 -51.30 14.38
CA LYS A 7 -10.32 -49.94 14.04
C LYS A 7 -9.81 -49.96 12.60
N LYS A 8 -10.24 -48.97 11.80
CA LYS A 8 -9.80 -48.79 10.42
C LYS A 8 -8.27 -48.65 10.42
N LEU A 9 -7.57 -49.51 9.69
CA LEU A 9 -6.13 -49.40 9.53
C LEU A 9 -5.86 -48.44 8.37
N TYR A 10 -5.04 -47.43 8.63
CA TYR A 10 -4.57 -46.50 7.62
C TYR A 10 -3.17 -46.91 7.18
N SER A 11 -2.99 -47.07 5.87
CA SER A 11 -1.67 -47.23 5.27
C SER A 11 -0.94 -45.88 5.20
N ASP A 12 0.37 -45.91 4.97
CA ASP A 12 1.16 -44.68 4.79
C ASP A 12 0.68 -43.89 3.56
N LEU A 13 0.23 -44.56 2.51
CA LEU A 13 -0.36 -43.93 1.33
C LEU A 13 -1.68 -43.21 1.67
N ASP A 14 -2.52 -43.79 2.53
CA ASP A 14 -3.75 -43.13 2.98
C ASP A 14 -3.42 -41.85 3.75
N LEU A 15 -2.45 -41.92 4.67
CA LEU A 15 -2.01 -40.76 5.46
C LEU A 15 -1.37 -39.69 4.59
N GLN A 16 -0.60 -40.08 3.58
CA GLN A 16 -0.01 -39.14 2.62
C GLN A 16 -1.08 -38.42 1.81
N ARG A 17 -2.09 -39.15 1.30
CA ARG A 17 -3.19 -38.54 0.56
C ARG A 17 -3.99 -37.55 1.40
N GLU A 18 -4.25 -37.89 2.66
CA GLU A 18 -4.96 -36.97 3.56
C GLU A 18 -4.10 -35.76 3.97
N LEU A 19 -2.77 -35.92 4.04
CA LEU A 19 -1.83 -34.80 4.21
C LEU A 19 -1.85 -33.85 3.00
N GLU A 20 -1.83 -34.39 1.78
CA GLU A 20 -1.95 -33.60 0.55
C GLU A 20 -3.29 -32.84 0.49
N ASN A 21 -4.39 -33.50 0.87
CA ASN A 21 -5.70 -32.85 0.97
C ASN A 21 -5.71 -31.73 2.01
N PHE A 22 -5.07 -31.92 3.17
CA PHE A 22 -4.95 -30.89 4.19
C PHE A 22 -4.21 -29.65 3.67
N LEU A 23 -3.08 -29.85 2.97
CA LEU A 23 -2.28 -28.76 2.38
C LEU A 23 -3.05 -27.94 1.35
N LYS A 24 -3.82 -28.60 0.49
CA LYS A 24 -4.68 -27.92 -0.50
C LYS A 24 -5.73 -27.01 0.14
N ASN A 25 -6.26 -27.40 1.30
CA ASN A 25 -7.30 -26.65 2.00
C ASN A 25 -6.76 -25.63 3.00
N ASN A 26 -5.47 -25.71 3.37
CA ASN A 26 -4.84 -24.84 4.36
C ASN A 26 -3.47 -24.36 3.82
N PRO A 27 -3.44 -23.62 2.69
CA PRO A 27 -2.19 -23.21 2.05
C PRO A 27 -1.37 -22.29 2.97
N GLY A 28 -0.07 -22.56 3.08
CA GLY A 28 0.87 -21.75 3.86
C GLY A 28 0.73 -21.88 5.39
N GLU A 29 -0.20 -22.71 5.89
CA GLU A 29 -0.29 -22.96 7.32
C GLU A 29 0.73 -23.99 7.79
N ARG A 30 1.36 -23.71 8.94
CA ARG A 30 2.17 -24.70 9.64
C ARG A 30 1.31 -25.91 10.01
N ILE A 31 1.75 -27.07 9.54
CA ILE A 31 1.10 -28.35 9.75
C ILE A 31 1.37 -28.78 11.21
N SER A 32 0.31 -29.00 11.97
CA SER A 32 0.42 -29.67 13.27
C SER A 32 -0.40 -30.95 13.25
N ILE A 33 0.13 -32.01 13.86
CA ILE A 33 -0.57 -33.30 13.95
C ILE A 33 -1.97 -33.15 14.58
N SER A 34 -2.12 -32.24 15.55
CA SER A 34 -3.41 -31.94 16.16
C SER A 34 -4.42 -31.32 15.19
N LYS A 35 -3.98 -30.38 14.33
CA LYS A 35 -4.85 -29.80 13.29
C LYS A 35 -5.18 -30.83 12.21
N LEU A 36 -4.17 -31.59 11.77
CA LEU A 36 -4.32 -32.63 10.76
C LEU A 36 -5.30 -33.72 11.21
N ALA A 37 -5.22 -34.17 12.46
CA ALA A 37 -6.15 -35.14 13.03
C ALA A 37 -7.59 -34.59 13.12
N LYS A 38 -7.77 -33.31 13.46
CA LYS A 38 -9.10 -32.67 13.47
C LYS A 38 -9.69 -32.54 12.07
N PHE A 39 -8.88 -32.18 11.08
CA PHE A 39 -9.31 -32.02 9.69
C PHE A 39 -9.70 -33.36 9.06
N THR A 40 -8.87 -34.39 9.26
CA THR A 40 -9.02 -35.71 8.61
C THR A 40 -9.95 -36.65 9.37
N GLY A 41 -10.22 -36.38 10.65
CA GLY A 41 -10.88 -37.31 11.56
C GLY A 41 -10.05 -38.55 11.92
N ILE A 42 -8.79 -38.62 11.47
CA ILE A 42 -7.86 -39.71 11.78
C ILE A 42 -7.20 -39.42 13.13
N ASP A 43 -7.24 -40.40 14.04
CA ASP A 43 -6.65 -40.26 15.38
C ASP A 43 -5.16 -39.88 15.30
N ARG A 44 -4.76 -38.94 16.15
CA ARG A 44 -3.36 -38.49 16.36
C ARG A 44 -2.38 -39.67 16.46
N TYR A 45 -2.80 -40.78 17.06
CA TYR A 45 -1.98 -41.99 17.17
C TYR A 45 -1.44 -42.49 15.82
N TYR A 46 -2.24 -42.46 14.75
CA TYR A 46 -1.79 -42.95 13.44
C TYR A 46 -0.70 -42.05 12.84
N TRP A 47 -0.81 -40.74 13.04
CA TRP A 47 0.19 -39.77 12.60
C TRP A 47 1.48 -39.87 13.43
N TYR A 48 1.36 -40.03 14.75
CA TYR A 48 2.54 -40.12 15.63
C TYR A 48 3.34 -41.42 15.47
N ASN A 49 2.74 -42.51 14.99
CA ASN A 49 3.43 -43.79 14.83
C ASN A 49 3.97 -44.04 13.42
N ARG A 50 3.99 -43.02 12.56
CA ARG A 50 4.50 -43.11 11.20
C ARG A 50 5.63 -42.13 10.98
N GLU A 51 6.85 -42.65 11.15
CA GLU A 51 8.08 -41.86 11.06
C GLU A 51 8.33 -41.27 9.67
N SER A 52 7.87 -41.97 8.62
CA SER A 52 7.82 -41.48 7.23
C SER A 52 7.01 -40.19 7.13
N ILE A 53 5.80 -40.19 7.68
CA ILE A 53 4.87 -39.06 7.62
C ILE A 53 5.31 -37.91 8.53
N LYS A 54 5.84 -38.21 9.73
CA LYS A 54 6.41 -37.18 10.60
C LYS A 54 7.54 -36.42 9.94
N ARG A 55 8.53 -37.14 9.40
CA ARG A 55 9.64 -36.51 8.67
C ARG A 55 9.12 -35.66 7.54
N LYS A 56 8.10 -36.12 6.80
CA LYS A 56 7.49 -35.33 5.74
C LYS A 56 6.81 -34.06 6.24
N ILE A 57 6.10 -34.13 7.37
CA ILE A 57 5.49 -32.95 8.00
C ILE A 57 6.56 -31.98 8.48
N ASP A 58 7.64 -32.46 9.08
CA ASP A 58 8.75 -31.63 9.55
C ASP A 58 9.49 -30.97 8.38
N GLU A 59 9.78 -31.71 7.31
CA GLU A 59 10.30 -31.17 6.05
C GLU A 59 9.41 -30.02 5.56
N LEU A 60 8.11 -30.27 5.39
CA LEU A 60 7.16 -29.27 4.88
C LEU A 60 7.03 -28.04 5.78
N ASN A 61 7.12 -28.21 7.11
CA ASN A 61 7.08 -27.12 8.07
C ASN A 61 8.39 -26.31 8.15
N ASN A 62 9.50 -26.94 7.78
CA ASN A 62 10.82 -26.32 7.77
C ASN A 62 11.18 -25.73 6.40
N ILE A 63 10.31 -25.86 5.39
CA ILE A 63 10.37 -25.05 4.18
C ILE A 63 10.12 -23.60 4.60
N ASN A 64 11.20 -22.85 4.77
CA ASN A 64 11.15 -21.43 5.05
C ASN A 64 11.00 -20.73 3.70
N TYR A 65 9.76 -20.59 3.24
CA TYR A 65 9.44 -19.99 1.94
C TYR A 65 10.14 -18.63 1.73
N LEU A 66 10.46 -17.88 2.79
CA LEU A 66 11.20 -16.62 2.69
C LEU A 66 12.71 -16.80 2.42
N GLU A 67 13.38 -17.80 2.99
CA GLU A 67 14.80 -18.07 2.73
C GLU A 67 15.01 -18.91 1.46
N ASP A 68 14.05 -19.77 1.11
CA ASP A 68 14.12 -20.59 -0.10
C ASP A 68 13.73 -19.80 -1.35
N ILE A 69 12.92 -18.74 -1.26
CA ILE A 69 12.72 -17.79 -2.37
C ILE A 69 14.00 -16.98 -2.66
N GLU A 70 14.86 -16.72 -1.66
CA GLU A 70 16.18 -16.12 -1.88
C GLU A 70 17.23 -17.12 -2.41
N LYS A 71 17.06 -18.42 -2.13
CA LYS A 71 17.89 -19.50 -2.72
C LYS A 71 17.40 -19.96 -4.08
N ILE A 72 16.14 -19.75 -4.43
CA ILE A 72 15.72 -19.58 -5.82
C ILE A 72 16.27 -18.22 -6.25
N LYS A 73 17.60 -18.15 -6.36
CA LYS A 73 18.16 -17.39 -7.46
C LYS A 73 17.44 -17.94 -8.67
N PHE A 74 16.50 -17.17 -9.21
CA PHE A 74 16.30 -17.15 -10.64
C PHE A 74 17.67 -16.76 -11.22
N SER A 75 18.54 -17.77 -11.33
CA SER A 75 19.67 -17.74 -12.22
C SER A 75 19.09 -17.21 -13.52
N GLU A 76 19.64 -16.12 -14.04
CA GLU A 76 19.19 -15.53 -15.31
C GLU A 76 19.20 -16.56 -16.45
N ASN A 77 19.84 -17.72 -16.23
CA ASN A 77 19.89 -18.84 -17.15
C ASN A 77 19.42 -20.13 -16.46
N GLU A 78 18.33 -20.67 -17.02
CA GLU A 78 17.94 -22.07 -17.04
C GLU A 78 17.27 -22.66 -15.79
N ILE A 79 15.98 -22.97 -15.97
CA ILE A 79 15.31 -24.02 -15.19
C ILE A 79 15.96 -25.33 -15.61
N ASP A 80 16.55 -26.04 -14.65
CA ASP A 80 17.15 -27.35 -14.89
C ASP A 80 16.03 -28.38 -15.09
N LEU A 81 15.56 -28.50 -16.33
CA LEU A 81 14.55 -29.46 -16.75
C LEU A 81 15.24 -30.78 -17.09
N PRO A 82 14.70 -31.92 -16.64
CA PRO A 82 15.24 -33.21 -17.03
C PRO A 82 15.23 -33.34 -18.54
N THR A 83 16.32 -33.86 -19.10
CA THR A 83 16.37 -34.21 -20.52
C THR A 83 15.30 -35.27 -20.83
N PRO A 84 14.82 -35.36 -22.08
CA PRO A 84 13.88 -36.40 -22.48
C PRO A 84 14.37 -37.82 -22.16
N GLU A 85 15.68 -38.07 -22.23
CA GLU A 85 16.28 -39.36 -21.86
C GLU A 85 16.22 -39.62 -20.35
N GLU A 86 16.58 -38.65 -19.51
CA GLU A 86 16.46 -38.77 -18.05
C GLU A 86 15.00 -38.99 -17.65
N PHE A 87 14.08 -38.23 -18.23
CA PHE A 87 12.65 -38.36 -17.98
C PHE A 87 12.12 -39.75 -18.33
N VAL A 88 12.53 -40.30 -19.47
CA VAL A 88 12.14 -41.66 -19.90
C VAL A 88 12.76 -42.70 -18.98
N ASN A 89 14.04 -42.57 -18.64
CA ASN A 89 14.78 -43.53 -17.81
C ASN A 89 14.24 -43.59 -16.37
N GLU A 90 13.89 -42.45 -15.77
CA GLU A 90 13.31 -42.39 -14.42
C GLU A 90 11.89 -42.97 -14.32
N ASN A 91 11.16 -42.94 -15.43
CA ASN A 91 9.77 -43.40 -15.51
C ASN A 91 9.61 -44.74 -16.26
N PHE A 92 10.74 -45.35 -16.66
CA PHE A 92 10.76 -46.57 -17.45
C PHE A 92 10.14 -47.76 -16.68
N GLY A 93 9.36 -48.59 -17.39
CA GLY A 93 8.69 -49.75 -16.81
C GLY A 93 7.34 -49.47 -16.12
N SER A 94 6.89 -48.20 -16.04
CA SER A 94 5.54 -47.87 -15.56
C SER A 94 4.86 -46.78 -16.39
N LYS A 95 4.00 -47.20 -17.31
CA LYS A 95 3.15 -46.29 -18.12
C LYS A 95 2.34 -45.31 -17.26
N LYS A 96 1.93 -45.73 -16.06
CA LYS A 96 1.18 -44.88 -15.12
C LYS A 96 2.05 -43.76 -14.52
N LYS A 97 3.30 -44.05 -14.13
CA LYS A 97 4.24 -43.04 -13.63
C LYS A 97 4.61 -42.04 -14.73
N MET A 98 4.89 -42.55 -15.92
CA MET A 98 5.19 -41.72 -17.08
C MET A 98 4.04 -40.78 -17.44
N LEU A 99 2.80 -41.28 -17.47
CA LEU A 99 1.62 -40.45 -17.71
C LEU A 99 1.45 -39.36 -16.65
N TYR A 100 1.65 -39.71 -15.37
CA TYR A 100 1.57 -38.74 -14.27
C TYR A 100 2.63 -37.64 -14.39
N ALA A 101 3.88 -38.00 -14.66
CA ALA A 101 4.96 -37.05 -14.83
C ALA A 101 4.74 -36.11 -16.02
N ILE A 102 4.20 -36.64 -17.13
CA ILE A 102 3.84 -35.84 -18.32
C ILE A 102 2.70 -34.86 -17.98
N THR A 103 1.64 -35.34 -17.31
CA THR A 103 0.51 -34.48 -16.90
C THR A 103 0.98 -33.36 -15.98
N TYR A 104 1.82 -33.67 -15.01
CA TYR A 104 2.39 -32.68 -14.10
C TYR A 104 3.23 -31.62 -14.83
N LEU A 105 4.02 -32.02 -15.82
CA LEU A 105 4.79 -31.09 -16.65
C LEU A 105 3.88 -30.14 -17.43
N PHE A 106 2.81 -30.66 -18.04
CA PHE A 106 1.84 -29.83 -18.76
C PHE A 106 1.10 -28.85 -17.84
N GLU A 107 0.67 -29.29 -16.66
CA GLU A 107 0.04 -28.43 -15.65
C GLU A 107 1.01 -27.32 -15.21
N SER A 108 2.28 -27.66 -14.94
CA SER A 108 3.32 -26.68 -14.57
C SER A 108 3.57 -25.65 -15.68
N ILE A 109 3.60 -26.08 -16.95
CA ILE A 109 3.74 -25.17 -18.10
C ILE A 109 2.54 -24.23 -18.20
N GLN A 110 1.32 -24.75 -17.99
CA GLN A 110 0.10 -23.96 -18.04
C GLN A 110 0.04 -22.93 -16.89
N GLU A 111 0.44 -23.32 -15.69
CA GLU A 111 0.55 -22.41 -14.54
C GLU A 111 1.59 -21.33 -14.78
N PHE A 112 2.75 -21.68 -15.32
CA PHE A 112 3.79 -20.72 -15.70
C PHE A 112 3.27 -19.71 -16.72
N TYR A 113 2.57 -20.18 -17.76
CA TYR A 113 1.99 -19.29 -18.78
C TYR A 113 0.96 -18.32 -18.19
N ASN A 114 0.07 -18.81 -17.34
CA ASN A 114 -0.93 -17.98 -16.67
C ASN A 114 -0.26 -16.92 -15.78
N SER A 115 0.75 -17.31 -15.00
CA SER A 115 1.54 -16.40 -14.16
C SER A 115 2.29 -15.35 -14.99
N ALA A 116 2.84 -15.73 -16.14
CA ALA A 116 3.51 -14.80 -17.04
C ALA A 116 2.53 -13.75 -17.62
N ASP A 117 1.33 -14.17 -18.06
CA ASP A 117 0.30 -13.24 -18.55
C ASP A 117 -0.18 -12.28 -17.46
N GLU A 118 -0.40 -12.77 -16.24
CA GLU A 118 -0.72 -11.93 -15.09
C GLU A 118 0.39 -10.92 -14.78
N ASN A 119 1.65 -11.33 -14.83
CA ASN A 119 2.80 -10.43 -14.65
C ASN A 119 2.87 -9.35 -15.74
N VAL A 120 2.60 -9.70 -17.00
CA VAL A 120 2.53 -8.73 -18.09
C VAL A 120 1.42 -7.69 -17.85
N LYS A 121 0.24 -8.14 -17.41
CA LYS A 121 -0.87 -7.24 -17.04
C LYS A 121 -0.53 -6.35 -15.85
N ALA A 122 0.09 -6.91 -14.82
CA ALA A 122 0.54 -6.19 -13.64
C ALA A 122 1.57 -5.11 -14.02
N ASN A 123 2.56 -5.44 -14.84
CA ASN A 123 3.56 -4.49 -15.33
C ASN A 123 2.94 -3.34 -16.14
N LYS A 124 1.99 -3.64 -17.03
CA LYS A 124 1.23 -2.59 -17.75
C LYS A 124 0.52 -1.65 -16.77
N LYS A 125 -0.09 -2.19 -15.71
CA LYS A 125 -0.76 -1.38 -14.67
C LYS A 125 0.23 -0.55 -13.87
N ILE A 126 1.39 -1.09 -13.50
CA ILE A 126 2.46 -0.37 -12.80
C ILE A 126 2.94 0.83 -13.64
N VAL A 127 3.22 0.62 -14.93
CA VAL A 127 3.64 1.70 -15.83
C VAL A 127 2.55 2.78 -15.94
N SER A 128 1.28 2.39 -16.07
CA SER A 128 0.16 3.33 -16.10
C SER A 128 0.05 4.15 -14.80
N LEU A 129 0.20 3.51 -13.65
CA LEU A 129 0.15 4.15 -12.34
C LEU A 129 1.33 5.11 -12.14
N LYS A 130 2.54 4.72 -12.53
CA LYS A 130 3.72 5.61 -12.50
C LYS A 130 3.46 6.89 -13.31
N ASN A 131 2.97 6.76 -14.53
CA ASN A 131 2.64 7.91 -15.38
C ASN A 131 1.56 8.82 -14.75
N LYS A 132 0.54 8.25 -14.09
CA LYS A 132 -0.48 9.03 -13.39
C LYS A 132 0.09 9.74 -12.16
N ASN A 133 0.98 9.08 -11.43
CA ASN A 133 1.62 9.65 -10.25
C ASN A 133 2.50 10.84 -10.64
N GLU A 134 3.35 10.70 -11.66
CA GLU A 134 4.18 11.81 -12.18
C GLU A 134 3.34 13.02 -12.64
N LYS A 135 2.21 12.78 -13.30
CA LYS A 135 1.28 13.86 -13.69
C LYS A 135 0.69 14.56 -12.46
N SER A 136 0.29 13.79 -11.46
CA SER A 136 -0.30 14.32 -10.22
C SER A 136 0.73 15.12 -9.42
N GLU A 137 1.97 14.65 -9.34
CA GLU A 137 3.08 15.36 -8.69
C GLU A 137 3.38 16.70 -9.36
N LYS A 138 3.40 16.74 -10.71
CA LYS A 138 3.55 17.99 -11.46
C LYS A 138 2.41 18.97 -11.18
N GLU A 139 1.18 18.48 -11.12
CA GLU A 139 0.02 19.34 -10.84
C GLU A 139 0.03 19.86 -9.39
N ILE A 140 0.40 19.02 -8.42
CA ILE A 140 0.58 19.44 -7.01
C ILE A 140 1.62 20.55 -6.93
N LYS A 141 2.76 20.40 -7.63
CA LYS A 141 3.79 21.44 -7.65
C LYS A 141 3.24 22.76 -8.22
N ARG A 142 2.55 22.70 -9.36
CA ARG A 142 1.92 23.88 -9.99
C ARG A 142 0.92 24.58 -9.06
N LEU A 143 0.08 23.81 -8.37
CA LEU A 143 -0.90 24.36 -7.43
C LEU A 143 -0.23 24.99 -6.21
N LYS A 144 0.85 24.40 -5.69
CA LYS A 144 1.64 24.99 -4.60
C LYS A 144 2.27 26.32 -5.01
N ASP A 145 2.87 26.38 -6.19
CA ASP A 145 3.47 27.62 -6.70
C ASP A 145 2.40 28.71 -6.86
N LYS A 146 1.23 28.37 -7.39
CA LYS A 146 0.10 29.31 -7.52
C LYS A 146 -0.47 29.76 -6.17
N LEU A 147 -0.54 28.85 -5.19
CA LEU A 147 -1.02 29.18 -3.85
C LEU A 147 -0.09 30.21 -3.19
N LYS A 148 1.23 30.01 -3.33
CA LYS A 148 2.24 30.95 -2.85
C LYS A 148 2.08 32.33 -3.51
N GLU A 149 1.91 32.38 -4.82
CA GLU A 149 1.69 33.63 -5.55
C GLU A 149 0.43 34.37 -5.04
N LEU A 150 -0.67 33.64 -4.82
CA LEU A 150 -1.91 34.23 -4.30
C LEU A 150 -1.76 34.72 -2.86
N GLU A 151 -0.97 34.04 -2.02
CA GLU A 151 -0.65 34.49 -0.67
C GLU A 151 0.16 35.79 -0.69
N GLU A 152 1.17 35.90 -1.56
CA GLU A 152 1.94 37.11 -1.77
C GLU A 152 1.07 38.27 -2.26
N GLN A 153 0.18 38.02 -3.23
CA GLN A 153 -0.80 39.01 -3.70
C GLN A 153 -1.75 39.45 -2.59
N LYS A 154 -2.26 38.51 -1.79
CA LYS A 154 -3.16 38.80 -0.67
C LYS A 154 -2.48 39.74 0.35
N GLU A 155 -1.24 39.46 0.74
CA GLU A 155 -0.51 40.32 1.65
C GLU A 155 -0.19 41.69 1.04
N TYR A 156 0.17 41.74 -0.25
CA TYR A 156 0.35 43.00 -0.97
C TYR A 156 -0.91 43.88 -0.93
N TYR A 157 -2.08 43.33 -1.29
CA TYR A 157 -3.33 44.08 -1.30
C TYR A 157 -3.80 44.45 0.11
N LYS A 158 -3.58 43.58 1.09
CA LYS A 158 -3.84 43.88 2.51
C LYS A 158 -3.01 45.06 2.98
N LYS A 159 -1.72 45.11 2.65
CA LYS A 159 -0.85 46.23 2.99
C LYS A 159 -1.31 47.52 2.31
N LYS A 160 -1.59 47.47 1.00
CA LYS A 160 -2.08 48.62 0.24
C LYS A 160 -3.40 49.18 0.79
N TYR A 161 -4.30 48.30 1.23
CA TYR A 161 -5.56 48.69 1.86
C TYR A 161 -5.32 49.49 3.15
N TYR A 162 -4.46 48.99 4.05
CA TYR A 162 -4.12 49.72 5.28
C TYR A 162 -3.41 51.05 5.00
N GLU A 163 -2.52 51.11 4.00
CA GLU A 163 -1.88 52.36 3.59
C GLU A 163 -2.91 53.39 3.09
N SER A 164 -3.91 52.97 2.30
CA SER A 164 -4.98 53.88 1.88
C SER A 164 -5.88 54.35 3.02
N GLU A 165 -6.20 53.47 3.97
CA GLU A 165 -7.03 53.81 5.13
C GLU A 165 -6.32 54.81 6.05
N LEU A 166 -5.01 54.63 6.29
CA LEU A 166 -4.19 55.59 7.04
C LEU A 166 -4.12 56.95 6.33
N TYR A 167 -3.93 56.97 5.01
CA TYR A 167 -3.92 58.21 4.24
C TYR A 167 -5.27 58.95 4.30
N GLU A 168 -6.39 58.23 4.30
CA GLU A 168 -7.72 58.84 4.47
C GLU A 168 -7.89 59.46 5.87
N ILE A 169 -7.42 58.78 6.93
CA ILE A 169 -7.46 59.28 8.30
C ILE A 169 -6.60 60.55 8.45
N GLU A 170 -5.36 60.54 7.96
CA GLU A 170 -4.46 61.71 8.00
C GLU A 170 -5.08 62.92 7.28
N ASN A 171 -5.70 62.71 6.11
CA ASN A 171 -6.38 63.78 5.39
C ASN A 171 -7.62 64.32 6.13
N ILE A 172 -8.31 63.50 6.91
CA ILE A 172 -9.43 63.93 7.75
C ILE A 172 -8.90 64.77 8.93
N ASP A 173 -7.84 64.32 9.58
CA ASP A 173 -7.22 65.04 10.71
C ASP A 173 -6.68 66.40 10.27
N ASP A 174 -6.01 66.48 9.11
CA ASP A 174 -5.55 67.74 8.53
C ASP A 174 -6.71 68.68 8.21
N LYS A 175 -7.82 68.17 7.67
CA LYS A 175 -9.04 68.97 7.41
C LYS A 175 -9.67 69.47 8.71
N ILE A 176 -9.68 68.66 9.77
CA ILE A 176 -10.20 69.05 11.09
C ILE A 176 -9.29 70.11 11.73
N ALA A 177 -7.97 69.93 11.69
CA ALA A 177 -6.99 70.87 12.24
C ALA A 177 -7.08 72.23 11.54
N ASN A 178 -7.14 72.24 10.21
CA ASN A 178 -7.30 73.46 9.42
C ASN A 178 -8.63 74.18 9.69
N ASN A 179 -9.73 73.44 9.85
CA ASN A 179 -11.02 74.03 10.23
C ASN A 179 -11.03 74.63 11.64
N LYS A 180 -10.33 74.01 12.60
CA LYS A 180 -10.18 74.57 13.97
C LYS A 180 -9.35 75.85 13.97
N LEU A 181 -8.27 75.91 13.17
CA LEU A 181 -7.46 77.10 12.99
C LEU A 181 -8.25 78.26 12.38
N ASP A 182 -9.07 77.97 11.36
CA ASP A 182 -9.89 78.99 10.69
C ASP A 182 -10.99 79.55 11.60
N LYS A 183 -11.64 78.69 12.39
CA LYS A 183 -12.59 79.12 13.44
C LYS A 183 -11.90 79.94 14.54
N GLY A 184 -10.70 79.54 14.96
CA GLY A 184 -9.90 80.27 15.95
C GLY A 184 -9.47 81.66 15.46
N LYS A 185 -9.12 81.81 14.17
CA LYS A 185 -8.85 83.11 13.56
C LYS A 185 -10.10 83.98 13.52
N LYS A 186 -11.23 83.47 13.02
CA LYS A 186 -12.51 84.19 13.00
C LYS A 186 -12.96 84.63 14.39
N LEU A 187 -12.76 83.81 15.41
CA LEU A 187 -13.07 84.18 16.80
C LEU A 187 -12.13 85.27 17.33
N LYS A 188 -10.83 85.23 17.02
CA LYS A 188 -9.88 86.29 17.37
C LYS A 188 -10.21 87.61 16.66
N ASP A 189 -10.52 87.55 15.37
CA ASP A 189 -10.87 88.75 14.58
C ASP A 189 -12.17 89.39 15.11
N ASN A 190 -13.15 88.57 15.51
CA ASN A 190 -14.38 89.04 16.16
C ASN A 190 -14.13 89.61 17.56
N LEU A 191 -13.21 89.04 18.36
CA LEU A 191 -12.85 89.58 19.68
C LEU A 191 -12.12 90.92 19.56
N ILE A 192 -11.17 91.05 18.62
CA ILE A 192 -10.49 92.33 18.32
C ILE A 192 -11.52 93.40 17.92
N ASN A 193 -12.51 93.03 17.11
CA ASN A 193 -13.58 93.94 16.69
C ASN A 193 -14.50 94.34 17.87
N ILE A 194 -14.77 93.42 18.81
CA ILE A 194 -15.53 93.72 20.03
C ILE A 194 -14.76 94.67 20.96
N ASP A 195 -13.45 94.47 21.15
CA ASP A 195 -12.62 95.35 21.97
C ASP A 195 -12.52 96.77 21.38
N GLU A 196 -12.50 96.89 20.04
CA GLU A 196 -12.57 98.18 19.34
C GLU A 196 -13.94 98.88 19.51
N ILE A 197 -15.04 98.13 19.57
CA ILE A 197 -16.40 98.65 19.76
C ILE A 197 -16.65 99.04 21.23
N LEU A 198 -16.10 98.30 22.20
CA LEU A 198 -16.30 98.54 23.63
C LEU A 198 -15.32 99.56 24.24
N GLY A 199 -14.35 100.06 23.47
CA GLY A 199 -13.50 101.18 23.87
C GLY A 199 -12.50 100.87 24.99
N PHE A 200 -12.14 99.61 25.19
CA PHE A 200 -11.06 99.24 26.12
C PHE A 200 -9.70 99.48 25.44
N LYS A 201 -9.25 100.74 25.41
CA LYS A 201 -7.84 101.12 25.20
C LYS A 201 -7.39 102.06 26.29
#